data_AF-A0AAI8HQ88-F1
#
_entry.id   AF-A0AAI8HQ88-F1
#
_cell.length_a   1.000
_cell.length_b   1.000
_cell.length_c   1.000
_cell.angle_alpha   90.00
_cell.angle_beta   90.00
_cell.angle_gamma   90.00
#
_symmetry.space_group_name_H-M   'P 1'
#
loop_
_entity.id
_entity.type
_entity.pdbx_description
1 polymer ?
#
loop_
_entity_poly.entity_id
_entity_poly.type
_entity_poly.pdbx_seq_one_letter_code
_entity_poly.pdbx_strand_id
1 'polypeptide(L)' 'MNKPTEIKNHETTIQQSIEPGKVRIIVLDGTEGTAHLMDAPEHGKTIIQTVKGGLARCDYEIGHKFN' A
#
# COMPACT_ATOMS: atom_id res chain seq x y z
N MET A 1 -4.15 3.45 10.54
CA MET A 1 -3.58 3.01 9.25
C MET A 1 -3.03 4.22 8.54
N ASN A 2 -1.85 4.08 7.94
CA ASN A 2 -1.18 5.20 7.30
C ASN A 2 -1.76 5.44 5.91
N LYS A 3 -1.93 6.70 5.54
CA LYS A 3 -2.29 7.08 4.17
C LYS A 3 -1.22 6.59 3.17
N PRO A 4 -1.60 6.24 1.94
CA PRO A 4 -0.63 6.00 0.88
C PRO A 4 0.36 7.16 0.79
N THR A 5 1.65 6.83 0.79
CA THR A 5 2.73 7.81 0.72
C THR A 5 3.56 7.51 -0.51
N GLU A 6 3.75 8.52 -1.36
CA GLU A 6 4.58 8.40 -2.55
C GLU A 6 6.06 8.21 -2.16
N ILE A 7 6.71 7.25 -2.79
CA ILE A 7 8.14 6.95 -2.65
C ILE A 7 8.89 7.86 -3.61
N LYS A 8 9.56 8.89 -3.09
CA LYS A 8 10.31 9.85 -3.92
C LYS A 8 11.68 9.34 -4.38
N ASN A 9 12.25 8.38 -3.68
CA ASN A 9 13.52 7.75 -4.06
C ASN A 9 13.28 6.28 -4.45
N HIS A 10 13.31 6.01 -5.75
CA HIS A 10 13.05 4.69 -6.31
C HIS A 10 14.22 3.69 -6.14
N GLU A 11 15.35 4.11 -5.58
CA GLU A 11 16.44 3.20 -5.20
C GLU A 11 16.14 2.39 -3.93
N THR A 12 14.96 2.60 -3.32
CA THR A 12 14.51 1.85 -2.15
C THR A 12 14.45 0.36 -2.48
N THR A 13 15.21 -0.46 -1.75
CA THR A 13 15.20 -1.91 -1.98
C THR A 13 14.00 -2.56 -1.30
N ILE A 14 13.50 -3.66 -1.86
CA ILE A 14 12.42 -4.46 -1.23
C ILE A 14 12.81 -4.83 0.20
N GLN A 15 14.08 -5.15 0.43
CA GLN A 15 14.60 -5.51 1.75
C GLN A 15 14.46 -4.39 2.78
N GLN A 16 14.71 -3.13 2.40
CA GLN A 16 14.51 -1.97 3.29
C GLN A 16 13.03 -1.75 3.65
N SER A 17 12.11 -2.26 2.83
CA SER A 17 10.67 -2.13 3.06
C SER A 17 10.11 -3.23 3.97
N ILE A 18 10.89 -4.26 4.30
CA ILE A 18 10.48 -5.35 5.19
C ILE A 18 10.64 -4.90 6.64
N GLU A 19 9.51 -4.75 7.34
CA GLU A 19 9.48 -4.44 8.78
C GLU A 19 8.79 -5.59 9.53
N PRO A 20 9.39 -6.14 10.59
CA PRO A 20 8.77 -7.22 11.36
C PRO A 20 7.37 -6.87 11.85
N GLY A 21 6.43 -7.79 11.68
CA GLY A 21 5.03 -7.61 12.12
C GLY A 21 4.18 -6.72 11.22
N LYS A 22 4.70 -6.20 10.10
CA LYS A 22 3.93 -5.42 9.14
C LYS A 22 3.84 -6.09 7.78
N VAL A 23 2.66 -6.05 7.19
CA VAL A 23 2.47 -6.32 5.77
C VAL A 23 2.42 -4.99 5.05
N ARG A 24 3.40 -4.73 4.18
CA ARG A 24 3.43 -3.52 3.35
C ARG A 24 2.92 -3.81 1.96
N ILE A 25 2.25 -2.81 1.37
CA ILE A 25 1.78 -2.81 -0.01
C ILE A 25 2.53 -1.70 -0.73
N ILE A 26 3.18 -2.06 -1.83
CA ILE A 26 3.80 -1.11 -2.76
C ILE A 26 3.00 -1.17 -4.07
N VAL A 27 2.46 -0.03 -4.49
CA VAL A 27 1.80 0.13 -5.79
C VAL A 27 2.77 0.84 -6.72
N LEU A 28 3.18 0.16 -7.79
CA LEU A 28 4.06 0.71 -8.81
C LEU A 28 3.23 1.12 -10.02
N ASP A 29 3.31 2.39 -10.41
CA ASP A 29 2.64 2.91 -11.60
C ASP A 29 3.64 3.22 -12.70
N GLY A 30 3.61 2.42 -13.77
CA GLY A 30 4.48 2.62 -14.93
C GLY A 30 4.02 3.72 -15.88
N THR A 31 2.80 4.23 -15.75
CA THR A 31 2.27 5.29 -16.63
C THR A 31 2.76 6.65 -16.19
N GLU A 32 2.61 6.94 -14.89
CA GLU A 32 3.06 8.19 -14.28
C GLU A 32 4.47 8.07 -13.70
N GLY A 33 5.05 6.86 -13.67
CA GLY A 33 6.38 6.60 -13.13
C GLY A 33 6.47 6.79 -11.61
N THR A 34 5.38 6.57 -10.89
CA THR A 34 5.29 6.80 -9.44
C THR A 34 5.21 5.48 -8.67
N ALA A 35 5.59 5.51 -7.39
CA ALA A 35 5.44 4.39 -6.49
C ALA A 35 4.79 4.85 -5.19
N HIS A 36 3.82 4.09 -4.67
CA HIS A 36 3.11 4.42 -3.44
C HIS A 36 3.26 3.30 -2.43
N LEU A 37 3.62 3.66 -1.20
CA LEU A 37 3.75 2.75 -0.06
C LEU A 37 2.60 2.93 0.92
N MET A 38 2.06 1.83 1.42
CA MET A 38 1.10 1.83 2.52
C MET A 38 1.20 0.54 3.33
N ASP A 39 0.59 0.54 4.51
CA ASP A 39 0.51 -0.63 5.38
C ASP A 39 -0.86 -1.29 5.23
N ALA A 40 -0.89 -2.62 5.15
CA ALA A 40 -2.13 -3.38 5.25
C ALA A 40 -2.59 -3.45 6.73
N PRO A 41 -3.90 -3.58 6.99
CA PRO A 41 -4.39 -3.83 8.34
C PRO A 41 -3.90 -5.19 8.81
N GLU A 42 -3.63 -5.32 10.11
CA GLU A 42 -3.27 -6.60 10.74
C GLU A 42 -4.37 -7.66 10.54
N HIS A 43 -5.63 -7.24 10.64
CA HIS A 43 -6.80 -8.05 10.34
C HIS A 43 -7.78 -7.26 9.50
N GLY A 44 -7.98 -7.67 8.25
CA GLY A 44 -8.89 -7.00 7.35
C GLY A 44 -8.49 -7.17 5.90
N LYS A 45 -8.97 -6.26 5.07
CA LYS A 45 -8.67 -6.17 3.64
C LYS A 45 -8.19 -4.77 3.31
N THR A 46 -7.25 -4.70 2.38
CA THR A 46 -6.92 -3.47 1.68
C THR A 46 -7.47 -3.57 0.25
N ILE A 47 -8.24 -2.57 -0.16
CA ILE A 47 -8.80 -2.49 -1.51
C ILE A 47 -8.13 -1.30 -2.22
N ILE A 48 -7.36 -1.62 -3.26
CA ILE A 48 -6.67 -0.62 -4.09
C ILE A 48 -7.51 -0.33 -5.33
N GLN A 49 -7.83 0.94 -5.55
CA GLN A 49 -8.53 1.40 -6.74
C GLN A 49 -7.59 2.27 -7.56
N THR A 50 -7.47 1.95 -8.86
CA THR A 50 -6.62 2.67 -9.79
C THR A 50 -7.46 3.37 -10.86
N VAL A 51 -6.93 4.45 -11.44
CA VAL A 51 -7.54 5.14 -12.58
C VAL A 51 -6.45 5.62 -13.53
N LYS A 52 -6.48 5.15 -14.79
CA LYS A 52 -5.59 5.60 -15.89
C LYS A 52 -4.14 5.89 -15.47
N GLY A 53 -3.50 4.98 -14.75
CA GLY A 53 -2.12 5.19 -14.32
C GLY A 53 -1.95 6.01 -13.04
N GLY A 54 -2.92 5.99 -12.13
CA GLY A 54 -2.72 6.51 -10.78
C GLY A 54 -3.43 5.70 -9.71
N LEU A 55 -2.92 5.82 -8.49
CA LEU A 55 -3.60 5.38 -7.28
C LEU A 55 -4.74 6.36 -6.98
N ALA A 56 -5.97 5.95 -7.26
CA ALA A 56 -7.15 6.79 -7.07
C ALA A 56 -7.59 6.78 -5.60
N ARG A 57 -7.61 5.60 -4.99
CA ARG A 57 -8.11 5.39 -3.63
C ARG A 57 -7.55 4.12 -3.02
N CYS A 58 -7.37 4.15 -1.70
CA CYS A 58 -7.08 2.98 -0.89
C CYS A 58 -8.14 2.91 0.22
N ASP A 59 -8.93 1.83 0.21
CA ASP A 59 -9.91 1.55 1.25
C ASP A 59 -9.41 0.43 2.16
N TYR A 60 -9.75 0.56 3.44
CA TYR A 60 -9.42 -0.43 4.45
C TYR A 60 -10.71 -0.96 5.08
N GLU A 61 -10.97 -2.25 4.89
CA GLU A 61 -12.09 -2.93 5.51
C GLU A 61 -11.58 -3.75 6.70
N ILE A 62 -11.88 -3.29 7.91
CA ILE A 62 -11.59 -4.02 9.14
C ILE A 62 -12.91 -4.57 9.66
N GLY A 63 -12.91 -5.87 9.96
CA GLY A 63 -14.08 -6.58 10.47
C GLY A 63 -13.77 -7.29 11.77
N HIS A 64 -14.78 -7.41 12.63
CA HIS A 64 -14.72 -8.27 13.80
C HIS A 64 -15.32 -9.63 13.44
N LYS A 65 -14.51 -10.69 13.50
CA LYS A 65 -15.00 -12.06 13.34
C LYS A 65 -15.51 -12.54 14.69
N PHE A 66 -16.82 -12.76 14.80
CA PHE A 66 -17.38 -13.56 15.89
C PHE A 66 -17.00 -15.02 15.67
N ASN A 67 -16.59 -15.70 16.75
CA ASN A 67 -16.29 -17.12 16.75
C ASN A 67 -17.56 -17.95 16.93
#